data_AF-A7NGP4-F1
#
_entry.id   AF-A7NGP4-F1
#
_cell.length_a   1.000
_cell.length_b   1.000
_cell.length_c   1.000
_cell.angle_alpha   90.00
_cell.angle_beta   90.00
_cell.angle_gamma   90.00
#
_symmetry.space_group_name_H-M   'P 1'
#
loop_
_entity.id
_entity.type
_entity.pdbx_description
1 polymer ?
#
loop_
_entity_poly.entity_id
_entity_poly.type
_entity_poly.pdbx_seq_one_letter_code
_entity_poly.pdbx_strand_id
1 'polypeptide(L)'
;MFTEQTPILGRPTASVAQLAAFILARPHGVYTAHDIEAVIVPVYWQLCAEVGIDPTLAVAQMIHETGNLTSFWAARPQRNPAGIGVTGQKQTTPPPNREGWAFNGQSQQWEAGVSFATWEHDAVPAHVGRLLAYALPIGAENPVQLAAIERALRYRALPARIRGSAPILKQLGRAHNPTGQGWASPGVDYGAKIAAIAVRIVMGK
;
A
#
# COMPACT_ATOMS: atom_id res chain seq x y z
N MET A 1 -1.81 -5.72 20.70
CA MET A 1 -2.87 -6.13 19.76
C MET A 1 -3.16 -4.95 18.84
N PHE A 2 -3.25 -5.16 17.53
CA PHE A 2 -3.51 -4.08 16.57
C PHE A 2 -4.90 -3.49 16.74
N THR A 3 -5.01 -2.17 16.64
CA THR A 3 -6.29 -1.42 16.60
C THR A 3 -6.15 -0.27 15.61
N GLU A 4 -7.24 0.43 15.30
CA GLU A 4 -7.15 1.65 14.48
C GLU A 4 -6.29 2.76 15.12
N GLN A 5 -6.02 2.67 16.43
CA GLN A 5 -5.13 3.59 17.15
C GLN A 5 -3.64 3.19 17.05
N THR A 6 -3.32 2.07 16.38
CA THR A 6 -1.94 1.64 16.22
C THR A 6 -1.14 2.67 15.40
N PRO A 7 0.04 3.12 15.89
CA PRO A 7 0.96 3.92 15.12
C PRO A 7 1.45 3.19 13.86
N ILE A 8 1.61 3.93 12.77
CA ILE A 8 2.16 3.38 11.52
C ILE A 8 3.64 3.00 11.71
N LEU A 9 4.38 3.83 12.44
CA LEU A 9 5.76 3.54 12.82
C LEU A 9 5.79 2.52 13.96
N GLY A 10 6.63 1.51 13.81
CA GLY A 10 6.67 0.40 14.74
C GLY A 10 7.72 -0.63 14.38
N ARG A 11 7.98 -1.54 15.32
CA ARG A 11 8.81 -2.72 15.08
C ARG A 11 7.97 -3.84 14.45
N PRO A 12 8.57 -4.79 13.72
CA PRO A 12 7.85 -5.93 13.19
C PRO A 12 7.14 -6.75 14.27
N THR A 13 5.85 -7.02 14.08
CA THR A 13 5.04 -7.83 14.98
C THR A 13 4.86 -9.28 14.49
N ALA A 14 4.43 -9.48 13.24
CA ALA A 14 4.39 -10.80 12.62
C ALA A 14 5.78 -11.21 12.11
N SER A 15 6.00 -12.47 11.75
CA SER A 15 7.19 -12.92 11.01
C SER A 15 6.96 -12.92 9.49
N VAL A 16 8.04 -12.97 8.70
CA VAL A 16 7.98 -13.19 7.23
C VAL A 16 7.12 -14.41 6.89
N ALA A 17 7.30 -15.51 7.61
CA ALA A 17 6.54 -16.74 7.39
C ALA A 17 5.04 -16.56 7.68
N GLN A 18 4.67 -15.84 8.74
CA GLN A 18 3.26 -15.55 9.03
C GLN A 18 2.62 -14.69 7.94
N LEU A 19 3.34 -13.68 7.44
CA LEU A 19 2.86 -12.81 6.36
C LEU A 19 2.63 -13.58 5.06
N ALA A 20 3.59 -14.41 4.66
CA ALA A 20 3.50 -15.21 3.45
C ALA A 20 2.40 -16.28 3.56
N ALA A 21 2.37 -17.04 4.66
CA ALA A 21 1.35 -18.07 4.89
C ALA A 21 -0.06 -17.49 4.86
N PHE A 22 -0.24 -16.28 5.40
CA PHE A 22 -1.53 -15.59 5.34
C PHE A 22 -1.96 -15.30 3.90
N ILE A 23 -1.09 -14.74 3.06
CA ILE A 23 -1.45 -14.46 1.66
C ILE A 23 -1.77 -15.76 0.90
N LEU A 24 -0.94 -16.79 1.08
CA LEU A 24 -1.03 -18.05 0.34
C LEU A 24 -2.24 -18.91 0.71
N ALA A 25 -2.77 -18.76 1.93
CA ALA A 25 -3.95 -19.50 2.37
C ALA A 25 -5.25 -19.11 1.64
N ARG A 26 -5.21 -18.11 0.76
CA ARG A 26 -6.39 -17.49 0.12
C ARG A 26 -6.09 -17.18 -1.35
N PRO A 27 -7.10 -16.97 -2.21
CA PRO A 27 -6.85 -16.56 -3.59
C PRO A 27 -5.95 -15.32 -3.66
N HIS A 28 -4.89 -15.39 -4.47
CA HIS A 28 -3.88 -14.33 -4.59
C HIS A 28 -3.56 -13.97 -6.04
N GLY A 29 -4.58 -14.03 -6.88
CA GLY A 29 -4.52 -13.60 -8.28
C GLY A 29 -3.58 -14.47 -9.11
N VAL A 30 -2.73 -13.81 -9.89
CA VAL A 30 -1.78 -14.45 -10.81
C VAL A 30 -0.44 -14.81 -10.15
N TYR A 31 -0.29 -14.53 -8.86
CA TYR A 31 0.97 -14.71 -8.15
C TYR A 31 1.13 -16.15 -7.67
N THR A 32 2.35 -16.65 -7.74
CA THR A 32 2.75 -17.99 -7.27
C THR A 32 3.26 -17.94 -5.84
N ALA A 33 3.45 -19.11 -5.21
CA ALA A 33 4.14 -19.20 -3.92
C ALA A 33 5.51 -18.51 -3.94
N HIS A 34 6.28 -18.70 -5.02
CA HIS A 34 7.57 -18.04 -5.19
C HIS A 34 7.47 -16.51 -5.24
N ASP A 35 6.48 -15.97 -5.96
CA ASP A 35 6.26 -14.51 -5.98
C ASP A 35 6.01 -13.95 -4.57
N ILE A 36 5.24 -14.67 -3.75
CA ILE A 36 4.91 -14.23 -2.39
C ILE A 36 6.10 -14.40 -1.44
N GLU A 37 6.68 -15.60 -1.39
CA GLU A 37 7.67 -16.01 -0.38
C GLU A 37 9.08 -15.51 -0.67
N ALA A 38 9.45 -15.35 -1.95
CA ALA A 38 10.80 -14.97 -2.33
C ALA A 38 10.91 -13.50 -2.79
N VAL A 39 9.79 -12.85 -3.12
CA VAL A 39 9.80 -11.47 -3.67
C VAL A 39 8.94 -10.53 -2.83
N ILE A 40 7.62 -10.65 -2.88
CA ILE A 40 6.73 -9.60 -2.36
C ILE A 40 6.87 -9.42 -0.85
N VAL A 41 6.74 -10.51 -0.07
CA VAL A 41 6.80 -10.42 1.40
C VAL A 41 8.20 -10.07 1.91
N PRO A 42 9.30 -10.68 1.42
CA PRO A 42 10.65 -10.29 1.84
C PRO A 42 10.96 -8.81 1.59
N VAL A 43 10.53 -8.25 0.44
CA VAL A 43 10.78 -6.83 0.14
C VAL A 43 10.00 -5.93 1.09
N TYR A 44 8.72 -6.22 1.37
CA TYR A 44 7.98 -5.48 2.41
C TYR A 44 8.69 -5.57 3.75
N TRP A 45 9.08 -6.78 4.16
CA TRP A 45 9.74 -7.00 5.42
C TRP A 45 11.01 -6.17 5.58
N GLN A 46 11.92 -6.27 4.61
CA GLN A 46 13.21 -5.60 4.64
C GLN A 46 13.06 -4.09 4.62
N LEU A 47 12.28 -3.56 3.67
CA LEU A 47 12.14 -2.11 3.54
C LEU A 47 11.41 -1.50 4.75
N CYS A 48 10.33 -2.13 5.23
CA CYS A 48 9.61 -1.64 6.41
C CYS A 48 10.51 -1.65 7.66
N ALA A 49 11.30 -2.72 7.87
CA ALA A 49 12.27 -2.78 8.96
C ALA A 49 13.32 -1.66 8.88
N GLU A 50 13.79 -1.35 7.67
CA GLU A 50 14.77 -0.29 7.41
C GLU A 50 14.21 1.11 7.73
N VAL A 51 12.95 1.39 7.36
CA VAL A 51 12.33 2.71 7.56
C VAL A 51 11.56 2.86 8.87
N GLY A 52 11.46 1.79 9.67
CA GLY A 52 10.76 1.78 10.96
C GLY A 52 9.24 1.69 10.88
N ILE A 53 8.70 1.06 9.84
CA ILE A 53 7.27 0.70 9.74
C ILE A 53 7.10 -0.76 10.15
N ASP A 54 6.01 -1.10 10.85
CA ASP A 54 5.69 -2.52 11.07
C ASP A 54 5.23 -3.15 9.73
N PRO A 55 5.98 -4.10 9.13
CA PRO A 55 5.60 -4.73 7.86
C PRO A 55 4.22 -5.40 7.91
N THR A 56 3.75 -5.81 9.09
CA THR A 56 2.41 -6.37 9.26
C THR A 56 1.33 -5.39 8.82
N LEU A 57 1.50 -4.09 9.11
CA LEU A 57 0.54 -3.04 8.74
C LEU A 57 0.57 -2.76 7.24
N ALA A 58 1.76 -2.65 6.65
CA ALA A 58 1.91 -2.42 5.21
C ALA A 58 1.34 -3.59 4.38
N VAL A 59 1.63 -4.83 4.79
CA VAL A 59 1.07 -6.02 4.14
C VAL A 59 -0.45 -6.12 4.37
N ALA A 60 -0.95 -5.83 5.57
CA ALA A 60 -2.38 -5.81 5.85
C ALA A 60 -3.12 -4.76 4.98
N GLN A 61 -2.53 -3.57 4.81
CA GLN A 61 -3.05 -2.55 3.91
C GLN A 61 -3.03 -3.03 2.46
N MET A 62 -1.93 -3.63 2.00
CA MET A 62 -1.85 -4.20 0.65
C MET A 62 -2.96 -5.24 0.42
N ILE A 63 -3.18 -6.15 1.36
CA ILE A 63 -4.24 -7.16 1.28
C ILE A 63 -5.61 -6.49 1.21
N HIS A 64 -5.85 -5.46 2.03
CA HIS A 64 -7.12 -4.73 2.04
C HIS A 64 -7.41 -4.05 0.70
N GLU A 65 -6.42 -3.34 0.16
CA GLU A 65 -6.53 -2.55 -1.07
C GLU A 65 -6.66 -3.39 -2.34
N THR A 66 -6.06 -4.58 -2.33
CA THR A 66 -5.94 -5.41 -3.53
C THR A 66 -6.89 -6.60 -3.54
N GLY A 67 -7.63 -6.83 -2.45
CA GLY A 67 -8.38 -8.08 -2.27
C GLY A 67 -7.44 -9.28 -2.17
N ASN A 68 -6.34 -9.15 -1.43
CA ASN A 68 -5.26 -10.15 -1.39
C ASN A 68 -4.64 -10.41 -2.77
N LEU A 69 -4.24 -9.36 -3.50
CA LEU A 69 -3.61 -9.41 -4.83
C LEU A 69 -4.50 -9.87 -6.00
N THR A 70 -5.81 -10.02 -5.80
CA THR A 70 -6.73 -10.45 -6.86
C THR A 70 -7.26 -9.32 -7.74
N SER A 71 -7.10 -8.06 -7.34
CA SER A 71 -7.63 -6.91 -8.09
C SER A 71 -6.92 -6.73 -9.44
N PHE A 72 -7.63 -6.13 -10.41
CA PHE A 72 -7.05 -5.75 -11.71
C PHE A 72 -5.76 -4.93 -11.55
N TRP A 73 -5.79 -3.94 -10.65
CA TRP A 73 -4.65 -3.07 -10.40
C TRP A 73 -3.46 -3.79 -9.74
N ALA A 74 -3.71 -4.81 -8.92
CA ALA A 74 -2.65 -5.61 -8.32
C ALA A 74 -2.04 -6.63 -9.28
N ALA A 75 -2.77 -7.04 -10.33
CA ALA A 75 -2.30 -8.01 -11.32
C ALA A 75 -1.13 -7.46 -12.16
N ARG A 76 -0.44 -8.37 -12.85
CA ARG A 76 0.55 -8.00 -13.87
C ARG A 76 -0.19 -7.50 -15.13
N PRO A 77 0.30 -6.46 -15.83
CA PRO A 77 1.56 -5.74 -15.58
C PRO A 77 1.48 -4.57 -14.58
N GLN A 78 0.32 -4.24 -14.01
CA GLN A 78 0.11 -3.02 -13.21
C GLN A 78 0.82 -3.05 -11.85
N ARG A 79 0.76 -4.18 -11.11
CA ARG A 79 1.44 -4.38 -9.81
C ARG A 79 1.21 -3.26 -8.79
N ASN A 80 0.03 -2.66 -8.76
CA ASN A 80 -0.29 -1.57 -7.85
C ASN A 80 -0.80 -2.11 -6.51
N PRO A 81 -0.04 -1.97 -5.42
CA PRO A 81 -0.32 -2.66 -4.16
C PRO A 81 -1.34 -1.96 -3.27
N ALA A 82 -1.69 -0.72 -3.57
CA ALA A 82 -2.41 0.12 -2.62
C ALA A 82 -3.24 1.22 -3.29
N GLY A 83 -3.74 0.94 -4.50
CA GLY A 83 -4.59 1.87 -5.25
C GLY A 83 -3.91 3.20 -5.60
N ILE A 84 -2.58 3.24 -5.71
CA ILE A 84 -1.82 4.48 -5.88
C ILE A 84 -2.19 5.13 -7.22
N GLY A 85 -2.73 6.34 -7.14
CA GLY A 85 -3.18 7.10 -8.32
C GLY A 85 -4.45 6.57 -8.98
N VAL A 86 -5.10 5.54 -8.42
CA VAL A 86 -6.38 5.06 -8.94
C VAL A 86 -7.47 6.08 -8.59
N THR A 87 -8.11 6.64 -9.61
CA THR A 87 -9.12 7.71 -9.43
C THR A 87 -10.55 7.25 -9.66
N GLY A 88 -10.74 6.03 -10.19
CA GLY A 88 -12.03 5.55 -10.68
C GLY A 88 -12.43 6.11 -12.05
N GLN A 89 -11.60 6.99 -12.65
CA GLN A 89 -11.82 7.47 -14.00
C GLN A 89 -11.65 6.32 -15.00
N LYS A 90 -12.64 6.15 -15.88
CA LYS A 90 -12.65 5.15 -16.93
C LYS A 90 -13.02 5.76 -18.27
N GLN A 91 -12.48 5.20 -19.35
CA GLN A 91 -12.85 5.61 -20.71
C GLN A 91 -12.71 4.44 -21.69
N THR A 92 -13.56 4.41 -22.72
CA THR A 92 -13.55 3.36 -23.74
C THR A 92 -12.52 3.63 -24.83
N THR A 93 -12.16 4.89 -25.06
CA THR A 93 -11.13 5.27 -26.04
C THR A 93 -9.74 5.31 -25.41
N PRO A 94 -8.67 4.97 -26.14
CA PRO A 94 -7.30 5.11 -25.64
C PRO A 94 -6.98 6.56 -25.23
N PRO A 95 -6.38 6.79 -24.05
CA PRO A 95 -5.96 8.11 -23.64
C PRO A 95 -4.81 8.60 -24.53
N PRO A 96 -4.72 9.91 -24.81
CA PRO A 96 -3.63 10.48 -25.62
C PRO A 96 -2.25 10.19 -25.04
N ASN A 97 -2.10 10.25 -23.72
CA ASN A 97 -0.95 9.72 -22.98
C ASN A 97 -1.41 8.50 -22.17
N ARG A 98 -0.76 7.35 -22.39
CA ARG A 98 -1.05 6.10 -21.69
C ARG A 98 -0.36 6.01 -20.33
N GLU A 99 0.55 6.93 -20.02
CA GLU A 99 1.12 7.05 -18.68
C GLU A 99 0.00 7.34 -17.67
N GLY A 100 -0.03 6.56 -16.59
CA GLY A 100 -1.10 6.65 -15.59
C GLY A 100 -2.43 6.01 -16.02
N TRP A 101 -2.42 5.17 -17.06
CA TRP A 101 -3.59 4.43 -17.53
C TRP A 101 -3.28 2.97 -17.83
N ALA A 102 -4.23 2.09 -17.55
CA ALA A 102 -4.15 0.68 -17.88
C ALA A 102 -5.44 0.21 -18.58
N PHE A 103 -5.31 -0.53 -19.67
CA PHE A 103 -6.46 -1.15 -20.33
C PHE A 103 -6.88 -2.41 -19.58
N ASN A 104 -8.13 -2.44 -19.12
CA ASN A 104 -8.74 -3.58 -18.47
C ASN A 104 -9.53 -4.40 -19.50
N GLY A 105 -9.00 -5.56 -19.88
CA GLY A 105 -9.62 -6.44 -20.86
C GLY A 105 -10.95 -7.07 -20.41
N GLN A 106 -11.25 -7.10 -19.11
CA GLN A 106 -12.55 -7.61 -18.63
C GLN A 106 -13.66 -6.57 -18.80
N SER A 107 -13.37 -5.30 -18.47
CA SER A 107 -14.33 -4.21 -18.60
C SER A 107 -14.31 -3.54 -19.99
N GLN A 108 -13.31 -3.86 -20.82
CA GLN A 108 -13.05 -3.21 -22.12
C GLN A 108 -12.90 -1.68 -21.98
N GLN A 109 -12.26 -1.23 -20.90
CA GLN A 109 -12.07 0.18 -20.57
C GLN A 109 -10.63 0.46 -20.15
N TRP A 110 -10.15 1.66 -20.47
CA TRP A 110 -8.96 2.23 -19.86
C TRP A 110 -9.32 2.76 -18.48
N GLU A 111 -8.54 2.41 -17.47
CA GLU A 111 -8.70 2.85 -16.09
C GLU A 111 -7.48 3.66 -15.66
N ALA A 112 -7.69 4.79 -14.98
CA ALA A 112 -6.60 5.66 -14.51
C ALA A 112 -5.98 5.11 -13.21
N GLY A 113 -4.65 5.07 -13.15
CA GLY A 113 -3.86 4.59 -12.02
C GLY A 113 -2.40 4.35 -12.35
N VAL A 114 -1.56 4.23 -11.32
CA VAL A 114 -0.11 4.01 -11.50
C VAL A 114 0.17 2.53 -11.74
N SER A 115 1.01 2.22 -12.72
CA SER A 115 1.58 0.89 -12.93
C SER A 115 3.05 0.86 -12.51
N PHE A 116 3.50 -0.26 -11.97
CA PHE A 116 4.85 -0.44 -11.46
C PHE A 116 5.55 -1.59 -12.20
N ALA A 117 6.79 -1.34 -12.63
CA ALA A 117 7.55 -2.30 -13.44
C ALA A 117 7.85 -3.58 -12.64
N THR A 118 8.28 -3.44 -11.39
CA THR A 118 8.62 -4.55 -10.50
C THR A 118 7.99 -4.41 -9.12
N TRP A 119 7.86 -5.53 -8.40
CA TRP A 119 7.48 -5.46 -6.99
C TRP A 119 8.60 -4.89 -6.13
N GLU A 120 9.83 -5.38 -6.35
CA GLU A 120 11.01 -5.09 -5.54
C GLU A 120 11.47 -3.63 -5.61
N HIS A 121 11.56 -3.07 -6.82
CA HIS A 121 12.14 -1.75 -7.01
C HIS A 121 11.09 -0.65 -7.22
N ASP A 122 9.82 -0.98 -7.49
CA ASP A 122 8.82 0.03 -7.82
C ASP A 122 7.62 -0.03 -6.88
N ALA A 123 6.87 -1.13 -6.88
CA ALA A 123 5.58 -1.21 -6.19
C ALA A 123 5.70 -1.10 -4.67
N VAL A 124 6.53 -1.95 -4.04
CA VAL A 124 6.70 -1.93 -2.58
C VAL A 124 7.33 -0.62 -2.11
N PRO A 125 8.41 -0.10 -2.74
CA PRO A 125 8.96 1.21 -2.39
C PRO A 125 7.95 2.35 -2.51
N ALA A 126 7.11 2.36 -3.57
CA ALA A 126 6.08 3.37 -3.74
C ALA A 126 5.00 3.32 -2.65
N HIS A 127 4.61 2.13 -2.23
CA HIS A 127 3.66 1.96 -1.13
C HIS A 127 4.26 2.39 0.21
N VAL A 128 5.37 1.78 0.62
CA VAL A 128 5.97 1.98 1.94
C VAL A 128 6.42 3.42 2.11
N GLY A 129 7.07 4.02 1.11
CA GLY A 129 7.49 5.42 1.17
C GLY A 129 6.30 6.40 1.21
N ARG A 130 5.18 6.09 0.53
CA ARG A 130 3.97 6.92 0.64
C ARG A 130 3.31 6.79 2.00
N LEU A 131 3.27 5.57 2.57
CA LEU A 131 2.76 5.32 3.91
C LEU A 131 3.58 6.09 4.96
N LEU A 132 4.90 6.08 4.80
CA LEU A 132 5.84 6.86 5.61
C LEU A 132 5.61 8.37 5.48
N ALA A 133 5.32 8.86 4.27
CA ALA A 133 4.99 10.27 4.02
C ALA A 133 3.72 10.72 4.76
N TYR A 134 2.72 9.84 4.89
CA TYR A 134 1.55 10.10 5.72
C TYR A 134 1.87 10.10 7.21
N ALA A 135 2.79 9.25 7.65
CA ALA A 135 3.15 9.10 9.07
C ALA A 135 4.08 10.21 9.60
N LEU A 136 4.98 10.74 8.77
CA LEU A 136 6.02 11.69 9.19
C LEU A 136 5.83 13.10 8.60
N PRO A 137 5.89 14.16 9.43
CA PRO A 137 5.92 15.53 8.96
C PRO A 137 7.28 15.85 8.34
N ILE A 138 7.29 16.79 7.39
CA ILE A 138 8.52 17.24 6.72
C ILE A 138 9.54 17.70 7.76
N GLY A 139 10.75 17.13 7.70
CA GLY A 139 11.87 17.48 8.56
C GLY A 139 12.00 16.61 9.82
N ALA A 140 11.02 15.74 10.09
CA ALA A 140 11.12 14.75 11.17
C ALA A 140 11.76 13.43 10.72
N GLU A 141 11.96 13.25 9.41
CA GLU A 141 12.55 12.04 8.85
C GLU A 141 14.06 11.96 9.06
N ASN A 142 14.56 10.76 9.27
CA ASN A 142 15.98 10.49 9.09
C ASN A 142 16.33 10.37 7.57
N PRO A 143 17.61 10.35 7.18
CA PRO A 143 18.00 10.32 5.76
C PRO A 143 17.45 9.13 4.96
N VAL A 144 17.36 7.94 5.58
CA VAL A 144 16.84 6.73 4.92
C VAL A 144 15.33 6.83 4.69
N GLN A 145 14.61 7.33 5.70
CA GLN A 145 13.18 7.61 5.60
C GLN A 145 12.89 8.67 4.53
N LEU A 146 13.66 9.75 4.49
CA LEU A 146 13.51 10.80 3.47
C LEU A 146 13.71 10.24 2.06
N ALA A 147 14.77 9.44 1.83
CA ALA A 147 15.03 8.81 0.55
C ALA A 147 13.89 7.89 0.09
N ALA A 148 13.32 7.09 1.02
CA ALA A 148 12.17 6.24 0.73
C ALA A 148 10.92 7.06 0.35
N ILE A 149 10.65 8.15 1.07
CA ILE A 149 9.53 9.05 0.74
C ILE A 149 9.74 9.69 -0.64
N GLU A 150 10.92 10.27 -0.89
CA GLU A 150 11.22 10.93 -2.17
C GLU A 150 11.08 9.98 -3.35
N ARG A 151 11.52 8.72 -3.21
CA ARG A 151 11.32 7.70 -4.23
C ARG A 151 9.84 7.45 -4.48
N ALA A 152 9.05 7.25 -3.42
CA ALA A 152 7.62 6.97 -3.55
C ALA A 152 6.84 8.13 -4.19
N LEU A 153 7.17 9.37 -3.82
CA LEU A 153 6.45 10.55 -4.29
C LEU A 153 6.75 10.92 -5.76
N ARG A 154 7.79 10.34 -6.38
CA ARG A 154 8.02 10.44 -7.83
C ARG A 154 6.94 9.72 -8.65
N TYR A 155 6.42 8.59 -8.17
CA TYR A 155 5.34 7.88 -8.84
C TYR A 155 4.00 8.62 -8.71
N ARG A 156 3.76 9.22 -7.54
CA ARG A 156 2.58 10.04 -7.29
C ARG A 156 2.88 11.07 -6.22
N ALA A 157 2.84 12.34 -6.58
CA ALA A 157 3.02 13.42 -5.63
C ALA A 157 2.03 13.34 -4.46
N LEU A 158 2.47 13.81 -3.29
CA LEU A 158 1.64 14.05 -2.12
C LEU A 158 1.85 15.51 -1.72
N PRO A 159 0.79 16.33 -1.64
CA PRO A 159 0.92 17.72 -1.21
C PRO A 159 1.61 17.85 0.15
N ALA A 160 2.53 18.81 0.28
CA ALA A 160 3.31 19.02 1.49
C ALA A 160 2.45 19.16 2.77
N ARG A 161 1.28 19.82 2.66
CA ARG A 161 0.32 19.99 3.75
C ARG A 161 -0.25 18.69 4.35
N ILE A 162 -0.08 17.55 3.67
CA ILE A 162 -0.60 16.24 4.08
C ILE A 162 0.50 15.38 4.71
N ARG A 163 1.77 15.80 4.63
CA ARG A 163 2.88 15.10 5.28
C ARG A 163 2.68 15.06 6.79
N GLY A 164 2.80 13.88 7.38
CA GLY A 164 2.60 13.67 8.82
C GLY A 164 1.15 13.78 9.29
N SER A 165 0.18 13.82 8.37
CA SER A 165 -1.25 13.95 8.74
C SER A 165 -1.87 12.68 9.31
N ALA A 166 -1.20 11.54 9.22
CA ALA A 166 -1.71 10.26 9.70
C ALA A 166 -0.64 9.43 10.44
N PRO A 167 -0.21 9.82 11.65
CA PRO A 167 0.67 9.01 12.49
C PRO A 167 0.08 7.66 12.93
N ILE A 168 -1.26 7.51 12.95
CA ILE A 168 -1.97 6.27 13.29
C ILE A 168 -2.87 5.78 12.16
N LEU A 169 -3.19 4.47 12.13
CA LEU A 169 -4.01 3.84 11.08
C LEU A 169 -5.35 4.54 10.82
N LYS A 170 -6.04 4.97 11.88
CA LYS A 170 -7.35 5.64 11.77
C LYS A 170 -7.31 6.83 10.83
N GLN A 171 -6.24 7.62 10.89
CA GLN A 171 -6.08 8.87 10.15
C GLN A 171 -5.70 8.66 8.68
N LEU A 172 -5.40 7.42 8.26
CA LEU A 172 -5.33 7.09 6.83
C LEU A 172 -6.73 7.18 6.18
N GLY A 173 -7.81 7.05 6.96
CA GLY A 173 -9.16 7.35 6.49
C GLY A 173 -9.42 8.84 6.42
N ARG A 174 -9.91 9.35 5.28
CA ARG A 174 -10.22 10.77 5.07
C ARG A 174 -11.15 11.33 6.15
N ALA A 175 -12.14 10.56 6.58
CA ALA A 175 -13.09 10.94 7.62
C ALA A 175 -12.44 11.32 8.96
N HIS A 176 -11.23 10.80 9.24
CA HIS A 176 -10.53 11.00 10.50
C HIS A 176 -9.20 11.77 10.33
N ASN A 177 -8.78 12.02 9.10
CA ASN A 177 -7.55 12.75 8.83
C ASN A 177 -7.76 14.25 9.16
N PRO A 178 -6.89 14.87 9.99
CA PRO A 178 -7.04 16.27 10.40
C PRO A 178 -6.98 17.27 9.24
N THR A 179 -6.38 16.89 8.11
CA THR A 179 -6.31 17.74 6.90
C THR A 179 -7.50 17.56 5.96
N GLY A 180 -8.44 16.67 6.29
CA GLY A 180 -9.55 16.26 5.41
C GLY A 180 -9.10 15.52 4.16
N GLN A 181 -7.86 15.03 4.11
CA GLN A 181 -7.27 14.27 3.01
C GLN A 181 -6.52 13.05 3.55
N GLY A 182 -7.14 11.87 3.44
CA GLY A 182 -6.54 10.60 3.81
C GLY A 182 -6.15 9.76 2.60
N TRP A 183 -5.56 8.58 2.86
CA TRP A 183 -5.31 7.54 1.87
C TRP A 183 -6.61 7.07 1.21
N ALA A 184 -7.65 6.81 2.01
CA ALA A 184 -8.93 6.28 1.55
C ALA A 184 -10.07 7.29 1.78
N SER A 185 -10.96 7.42 0.81
CA SER A 185 -12.14 8.31 0.87
C SER A 185 -13.43 7.50 0.61
N PRO A 186 -14.47 7.58 1.48
CA PRO A 186 -14.53 8.41 2.70
C PRO A 186 -13.68 7.85 3.86
N GLY A 187 -13.33 6.56 3.84
CA GLY A 187 -12.36 5.97 4.77
C GLY A 187 -12.82 5.82 6.23
N VAL A 188 -14.14 5.77 6.49
CA VAL A 188 -14.70 5.74 7.87
C VAL A 188 -14.13 4.58 8.71
N ASP A 189 -14.11 3.35 8.19
CA ASP A 189 -13.61 2.18 8.92
C ASP A 189 -12.23 1.72 8.44
N TYR A 190 -11.52 2.57 7.70
CA TYR A 190 -10.33 2.15 6.95
C TYR A 190 -9.22 1.61 7.86
N GLY A 191 -8.84 2.38 8.88
CA GLY A 191 -7.82 1.95 9.84
C GLY A 191 -8.24 0.70 10.63
N ALA A 192 -9.53 0.57 10.95
CA ALA A 192 -10.06 -0.59 11.67
C ALA A 192 -9.98 -1.87 10.81
N LYS A 193 -10.26 -1.78 9.50
CA LYS A 193 -10.15 -2.92 8.56
C LYS A 193 -8.71 -3.40 8.43
N ILE A 194 -7.75 -2.48 8.30
CA ILE A 194 -6.32 -2.82 8.27
C ILE A 194 -5.90 -3.49 9.57
N ALA A 195 -6.26 -2.91 10.71
CA ALA A 195 -5.94 -3.49 12.01
C ALA A 195 -6.52 -4.90 12.19
N ALA A 196 -7.75 -5.13 11.75
CA ALA A 196 -8.38 -6.45 11.80
C ALA A 196 -7.62 -7.50 10.97
N ILE A 197 -7.17 -7.14 9.76
CA ILE A 197 -6.32 -8.02 8.93
C ILE A 197 -4.97 -8.27 9.62
N ALA A 198 -4.35 -7.24 10.20
CA ALA A 198 -3.08 -7.38 10.91
C ALA A 198 -3.19 -8.31 12.13
N VAL A 199 -4.27 -8.22 12.93
CA VAL A 199 -4.55 -9.19 14.01
C VAL A 199 -4.64 -10.60 13.46
N ARG A 200 -5.37 -10.80 12.37
CA ARG A 200 -5.56 -12.12 11.75
C ARG A 200 -4.26 -12.73 11.23
N ILE A 201 -3.36 -11.92 10.66
CA ILE A 201 -2.01 -12.35 10.27
C ILE A 201 -1.27 -12.92 11.47
N VAL A 202 -1.20 -12.16 12.58
CA VAL A 202 -0.46 -12.59 13.77
C VAL A 202 -1.07 -13.84 14.40
N MET A 203 -2.39 -13.98 14.36
CA MET A 203 -3.10 -15.14 14.91
C MET A 203 -3.10 -16.37 13.98
N GLY A 204 -2.69 -16.23 12.73
CA GLY A 204 -2.75 -17.31 11.73
C GLY A 204 -4.19 -17.73 11.37
N LYS A 205 -5.15 -16.79 11.34
CA LYS A 205 -6.60 -17.04 11.10
C LYS A 205 -7.13 -16.36 9.83
#